data_AF-A0A961T6P8-F1
#
_entry.id   AF-A0A961T6P8-F1
#
_cell.length_a   1.000
_cell.length_b   1.000
_cell.length_c   1.000
_cell.angle_alpha   90.00
_cell.angle_beta   90.00
_cell.angle_gamma   90.00
#
_symmetry.space_group_name_H-M   'P 1'
#
loop_
_entity.id
_entity.type
_entity.pdbx_description
1 polymer ?
#
loop_
_entity_poly.entity_id
_entity_poly.type
_entity_poly.pdbx_seq_one_letter_code
_entity_poly.pdbx_strand_id
1 'polypeptide(L)'
;PHPGFGRPVYPGFLQLSGFMSMNLDRHLIAHKDFFMHLVKDDGDSAEKHREFYDEYLAVMDLTAEFYLQTVDTVFVRHALPKGEMTHRGEPVDPAAIHNVALLTVEGENDDISGLGQTKAAHDLCVNIPDEMRAHHMQPKVGHYGVFNGSRFRADIAPRILDFIRSNAKSARPAPKKRAAVKRA
;
A
#
# COMPACT_ATOMS: atom_id res chain seq x y z
N PRO A 1 -13.70 23.84 -21.54
CA PRO A 1 -12.82 23.52 -20.39
C PRO A 1 -12.88 22.01 -20.11
N HIS A 2 -11.78 21.40 -19.64
CA HIS A 2 -11.75 19.97 -19.31
C HIS A 2 -12.46 19.68 -17.98
N PRO A 3 -13.01 18.46 -17.78
CA PRO A 3 -13.52 18.03 -16.47
C PRO A 3 -12.46 18.21 -15.38
N GLY A 4 -12.83 18.84 -14.25
CA GLY A 4 -11.93 19.09 -13.11
C GLY A 4 -11.29 20.47 -13.06
N PHE A 5 -11.48 21.32 -14.08
CA PHE A 5 -11.00 22.71 -14.06
C PHE A 5 -11.55 23.48 -12.83
N GLY A 6 -10.65 24.08 -12.05
CA GLY A 6 -10.98 24.85 -10.85
C GLY A 6 -11.26 24.01 -9.59
N ARG A 7 -11.10 22.68 -9.63
CA ARG A 7 -11.25 21.84 -8.45
C ARG A 7 -10.10 22.10 -7.46
N PRO A 8 -10.38 22.24 -6.15
CA PRO A 8 -9.33 22.36 -5.14
C PRO A 8 -8.57 21.03 -5.02
N VAL A 9 -7.25 21.13 -4.96
CA VAL A 9 -6.35 19.98 -4.87
C VAL A 9 -5.32 20.22 -3.77
N TYR A 10 -4.83 19.13 -3.19
CA TYR A 10 -3.54 19.07 -2.53
C TYR A 10 -2.46 18.89 -3.62
N PRO A 11 -1.71 19.94 -3.96
CA PRO A 11 -0.79 19.92 -5.11
C PRO A 11 0.38 18.97 -4.90
N GLY A 12 0.77 18.26 -5.96
CA GLY A 12 1.90 17.33 -5.96
C GLY A 12 3.23 18.00 -5.59
N PHE A 13 3.44 19.26 -5.97
CA PHE A 13 4.65 19.98 -5.56
C PHE A 13 4.70 20.24 -4.05
N LEU A 14 3.55 20.47 -3.40
CA LEU A 14 3.48 20.59 -1.94
C LEU A 14 3.70 19.23 -1.26
N GLN A 15 3.16 18.15 -1.84
CA GLN A 15 3.43 16.78 -1.40
C GLN A 15 4.94 16.49 -1.41
N LEU A 16 5.59 16.74 -2.54
CA LEU A 16 7.02 16.52 -2.71
C LEU A 16 7.84 17.38 -1.75
N SER A 17 7.51 18.67 -1.64
CA SER A 17 8.23 19.61 -0.76
C SER A 17 8.12 19.20 0.70
N GLY A 18 6.93 18.84 1.16
CA GLY A 18 6.70 18.35 2.52
C GLY A 18 7.50 17.09 2.81
N PHE A 19 7.45 16.12 1.90
CA PHE A 19 8.19 14.88 2.05
C PHE A 19 9.73 15.09 2.07
N MET A 20 10.27 15.86 1.12
CA MET A 20 11.70 16.19 1.10
C MET A 20 12.14 16.91 2.37
N SER A 21 11.28 17.76 2.94
CA SER A 21 11.59 18.49 4.17
C SER A 21 11.64 17.60 5.43
N MET A 22 10.87 16.51 5.47
CA MET A 22 10.81 15.61 6.64
C MET A 22 12.08 14.79 6.84
N ASN A 23 12.85 14.53 5.79
CA ASN A 23 14.11 13.76 5.85
C ASN A 23 15.21 14.39 4.97
N LEU A 24 15.28 15.73 4.98
CA LEU A 24 16.13 16.50 4.05
C LEU A 24 17.59 16.04 4.06
N ASP A 25 18.18 15.81 5.23
CA ASP A 25 19.56 15.34 5.36
C ASP A 25 19.76 13.94 4.73
N ARG A 26 18.79 13.04 4.91
CA ARG A 26 18.86 11.67 4.36
C ARG A 26 18.73 11.68 2.84
N HIS A 27 17.89 12.56 2.29
CA HIS A 27 17.77 12.77 0.85
C HIS A 27 18.99 13.46 0.25
N LEU A 28 19.56 14.46 0.92
CA LEU A 28 20.78 15.14 0.48
C LEU A 28 22.01 14.21 0.51
N ILE A 29 22.13 13.35 1.52
CA ILE A 29 23.19 12.34 1.59
C ILE A 29 23.00 11.30 0.49
N ALA A 30 21.79 10.78 0.28
CA ALA A 30 21.51 9.85 -0.83
C ALA A 30 21.81 10.46 -2.21
N HIS A 31 21.52 11.75 -2.40
CA HIS A 31 21.89 12.49 -3.62
C HIS A 31 23.40 12.71 -3.75
N LYS A 32 24.12 12.95 -2.65
CA LYS A 32 25.57 13.13 -2.63
C LYS A 32 26.31 11.82 -2.92
N ASP A 33 25.89 10.73 -2.29
CA ASP A 33 26.44 9.40 -2.53
C ASP A 33 26.20 8.97 -3.98
N PHE A 34 25.02 9.28 -4.53
CA PHE A 34 24.70 9.12 -5.95
C PHE A 34 25.65 9.89 -6.88
N PHE A 35 25.95 11.16 -6.60
CA PHE A 35 26.92 11.94 -7.38
C PHE A 35 28.33 11.32 -7.33
N MET A 36 28.73 10.80 -6.17
CA MET A 36 30.03 10.15 -5.99
C MET A 36 30.11 8.80 -6.72
N HIS A 37 29.01 8.06 -6.86
CA HIS A 37 28.92 6.85 -7.68
C HIS A 37 28.98 7.15 -9.18
N LEU A 38 28.40 8.27 -9.63
CA LEU A 38 28.43 8.73 -11.04
C LEU A 38 29.87 9.02 -11.54
N VAL A 39 30.75 9.47 -10.65
CA VAL A 39 32.15 9.83 -10.96
C VAL A 39 33.08 8.61 -10.94
N LYS A 40 32.65 7.47 -10.39
CA LYS A 40 33.51 6.31 -10.10
C LYS A 40 33.33 5.09 -11.04
N ASP A 41 32.75 5.28 -12.23
CA ASP A 41 32.78 4.32 -13.35
C ASP A 41 31.95 3.03 -13.13
N ASP A 42 30.70 3.15 -12.67
CA ASP A 42 29.77 2.02 -12.49
C ASP A 42 28.41 2.31 -13.18
N GLY A 43 28.38 2.11 -14.50
CA GLY A 43 27.32 2.53 -15.42
C GLY A 43 25.91 1.98 -15.12
N ASP A 44 25.79 0.87 -14.40
CA ASP A 44 24.51 0.24 -14.03
C ASP A 44 23.78 0.92 -12.86
N SER A 45 24.48 1.78 -12.10
CA SER A 45 23.93 2.43 -10.90
C SER A 45 23.21 3.74 -11.20
N ALA A 46 23.67 4.50 -12.20
CA ALA A 46 23.16 5.82 -12.50
C ALA A 46 21.76 5.80 -13.12
N GLU A 47 21.50 4.84 -13.99
CA GLU A 47 20.22 4.69 -14.72
C GLU A 47 19.10 4.24 -13.78
N LYS A 48 19.34 3.21 -12.95
CA LYS A 48 18.39 2.74 -11.93
C LYS A 48 18.05 3.83 -10.89
N HIS A 49 19.02 4.68 -10.55
CA HIS A 49 18.76 5.81 -9.67
C HIS A 49 17.94 6.92 -10.36
N ARG A 50 18.21 7.22 -11.64
CA ARG A 50 17.36 8.15 -12.41
C ARG A 50 15.94 7.62 -12.55
N GLU A 51 15.76 6.35 -12.91
CA GLU A 51 14.45 5.71 -12.98
C GLU A 51 13.72 5.76 -11.64
N PHE A 52 14.43 5.48 -10.53
CA PHE A 52 13.86 5.61 -9.20
C PHE A 52 13.38 7.04 -8.94
N TYR A 53 14.20 8.07 -9.20
CA TYR A 53 13.80 9.45 -8.97
C TYR A 53 12.75 9.95 -9.97
N ASP A 54 12.74 9.48 -11.21
CA ASP A 54 11.68 9.80 -12.18
C ASP A 54 10.33 9.23 -11.70
N GLU A 55 10.31 8.00 -11.20
CA GLU A 55 9.13 7.40 -10.56
C GLU A 55 8.79 8.13 -9.23
N TYR A 56 9.80 8.51 -8.46
CA TYR A 56 9.64 9.17 -7.17
C TYR A 56 9.10 10.60 -7.27
N LEU A 57 9.51 11.32 -8.33
CA LEU A 57 9.10 12.69 -8.61
C LEU A 57 7.83 12.73 -9.47
N ALA A 58 7.30 11.58 -9.90
CA ALA A 58 6.01 11.45 -10.57
C ALA A 58 4.88 11.65 -9.56
N VAL A 59 4.71 12.89 -9.11
CA VAL A 59 3.65 13.29 -8.18
C VAL A 59 2.34 13.60 -8.92
N MET A 60 1.23 13.28 -8.27
CA MET A 60 -0.12 13.55 -8.74
C MET A 60 -0.84 14.48 -7.77
N ASP A 61 -1.53 15.49 -8.30
CA ASP A 61 -2.45 16.30 -7.51
C ASP A 61 -3.59 15.43 -6.95
N LEU A 62 -3.77 15.45 -5.64
CA LEU A 62 -4.88 14.78 -4.98
C LEU A 62 -6.01 15.77 -4.77
N THR A 63 -7.25 15.34 -4.94
CA THR A 63 -8.41 16.23 -4.75
C THR A 63 -8.54 16.56 -3.26
N ALA A 64 -8.76 17.83 -2.91
CA ALA A 64 -8.67 18.28 -1.52
C ALA A 64 -9.59 17.48 -0.57
N GLU A 65 -10.80 17.16 -1.01
CA GLU A 65 -11.77 16.36 -0.27
C GLU A 65 -11.28 14.94 0.03
N PHE A 66 -10.58 14.30 -0.92
CA PHE A 66 -10.02 12.97 -0.73
C PHE A 66 -8.86 12.99 0.27
N TYR A 67 -7.97 13.97 0.13
CA TYR A 67 -6.84 14.13 1.05
C TYR A 67 -7.30 14.41 2.48
N LEU A 68 -8.19 15.40 2.66
CA LEU A 68 -8.70 15.79 3.97
C LEU A 68 -9.52 14.67 4.62
N GLN A 69 -10.36 13.96 3.84
CA GLN A 69 -11.08 12.79 4.33
C GLN A 69 -10.11 11.70 4.81
N THR A 70 -9.04 11.45 4.07
CA THR A 70 -8.04 10.44 4.44
C THR A 70 -7.34 10.83 5.74
N VAL A 71 -6.88 12.07 5.88
CA VAL A 71 -6.26 12.58 7.11
C VAL A 71 -7.21 12.44 8.29
N ASP A 72 -8.44 12.95 8.18
CA ASP A 72 -9.41 12.90 9.27
C ASP A 72 -9.81 11.45 9.62
N THR A 73 -10.25 10.67 8.64
CA THR A 73 -10.87 9.36 8.89
C THR A 73 -9.85 8.28 9.23
N VAL A 74 -8.73 8.25 8.51
CA VAL A 74 -7.70 7.21 8.67
C VAL A 74 -6.73 7.58 9.76
N PHE A 75 -6.12 8.77 9.72
CA PHE A 75 -4.98 9.11 10.59
C PHE A 75 -5.36 9.82 11.90
N VAL A 76 -6.47 10.57 11.95
CA VAL A 76 -6.88 11.29 13.18
C VAL A 76 -7.91 10.49 13.96
N ARG A 77 -9.02 10.11 13.34
CA ARG A 77 -10.13 9.43 14.01
C ARG A 77 -9.90 7.93 14.17
N HIS A 78 -9.10 7.32 13.30
CA HIS A 78 -8.93 5.86 13.20
C HIS A 78 -10.30 5.15 13.07
N ALA A 79 -11.15 5.62 12.16
CA ALA A 79 -12.56 5.21 12.13
C ALA A 79 -12.76 3.71 11.84
N LEU A 80 -11.89 3.09 11.03
CA LEU A 80 -11.99 1.68 10.69
C LEU A 80 -11.78 0.74 11.90
N PRO A 81 -10.64 0.78 12.62
CA PRO A 81 -10.43 -0.09 13.77
C PRO A 81 -11.39 0.19 14.94
N LYS A 82 -12.04 1.36 14.98
CA LYS A 82 -13.08 1.69 15.97
C LYS A 82 -14.49 1.25 15.57
N GLY A 83 -14.69 0.74 14.35
CA GLY A 83 -16.02 0.39 13.85
C GLY A 83 -16.92 1.60 13.53
N GLU A 84 -16.34 2.78 13.36
CA GLU A 84 -17.04 4.04 13.07
C GLU A 84 -17.04 4.40 11.57
N MET A 85 -16.27 3.68 10.75
CA MET A 85 -16.14 3.96 9.33
C MET A 85 -17.40 3.54 8.57
N THR A 86 -17.91 4.43 7.72
CA THR A 86 -19.01 4.14 6.79
C THR A 86 -18.56 4.37 5.35
N HIS A 87 -19.07 3.57 4.41
CA HIS A 87 -18.93 3.79 2.97
C HIS A 87 -20.30 3.83 2.31
N ARG A 88 -20.62 4.95 1.64
CA ARG A 88 -21.93 5.15 0.97
C ARG A 88 -23.14 4.95 1.90
N GLY A 89 -23.00 5.32 3.17
CA GLY A 89 -24.04 5.17 4.19
C GLY A 89 -24.05 3.83 4.92
N GLU A 90 -23.28 2.85 4.46
CA GLU A 90 -23.20 1.52 5.08
C GLU A 90 -21.98 1.43 6.02
N PRO A 91 -22.14 0.90 7.25
CA PRO A 91 -21.00 0.60 8.12
C PRO A 91 -20.01 -0.37 7.47
N VAL A 92 -18.72 -0.11 7.64
CA VAL A 92 -17.65 -1.01 7.21
C VAL A 92 -17.33 -1.96 8.35
N ASP A 93 -17.55 -3.26 8.13
CA ASP A 93 -17.25 -4.31 9.11
C ASP A 93 -16.22 -5.32 8.55
N PRO A 94 -14.94 -5.26 8.99
CA PRO A 94 -13.92 -6.23 8.62
C PRO A 94 -14.25 -7.67 9.06
N ALA A 95 -15.07 -7.86 10.09
CA ALA A 95 -15.47 -9.18 10.55
C ALA A 95 -16.41 -9.87 9.54
N ALA A 96 -17.03 -9.14 8.62
CA ALA A 96 -17.86 -9.72 7.56
C ALA A 96 -17.05 -10.46 6.47
N ILE A 97 -15.71 -10.46 6.54
CA ILE A 97 -14.85 -11.18 5.61
C ILE A 97 -14.68 -12.63 6.09
N HIS A 98 -15.13 -13.58 5.27
CA HIS A 98 -15.16 -15.01 5.64
C HIS A 98 -14.49 -15.94 4.62
N ASN A 99 -14.43 -15.55 3.36
CA ASN A 99 -14.10 -16.41 2.22
C ASN A 99 -12.97 -15.86 1.35
N VAL A 100 -12.22 -14.90 1.86
CA VAL A 100 -11.07 -14.29 1.18
C VAL A 100 -9.86 -14.51 2.08
N ALA A 101 -8.79 -15.08 1.50
CA ALA A 101 -7.55 -15.30 2.23
C ALA A 101 -6.81 -13.97 2.45
N LEU A 102 -6.17 -13.82 3.62
CA LEU A 102 -5.50 -12.58 4.03
C LEU A 102 -3.99 -12.82 4.20
N LEU A 103 -3.20 -12.17 3.36
CA LEU A 103 -1.75 -12.09 3.51
C LEU A 103 -1.36 -10.65 3.81
N THR A 104 -0.61 -10.46 4.90
CA THR A 104 0.01 -9.17 5.26
C THR A 104 1.52 -9.26 5.10
N VAL A 105 2.14 -8.25 4.49
CA VAL A 105 3.60 -8.17 4.31
C VAL A 105 4.11 -6.89 4.98
N GLU A 106 5.20 -6.99 5.73
CA GLU A 106 5.87 -5.87 6.39
C GLU A 106 7.38 -5.91 6.11
N GLY A 107 8.04 -4.76 6.16
CA GLY A 107 9.50 -4.65 6.10
C GLY A 107 10.08 -4.36 7.49
N GLU A 108 11.15 -5.07 7.89
CA GLU A 108 11.83 -4.85 9.18
C GLU A 108 12.25 -3.39 9.41
N ASN A 109 12.65 -2.70 8.35
CA ASN A 109 13.16 -1.33 8.38
C ASN A 109 12.16 -0.33 7.75
N ASP A 110 10.88 -0.69 7.65
CA ASP A 110 9.84 0.21 7.15
C ASP A 110 9.51 1.28 8.21
N ASP A 111 9.80 2.54 7.89
CA ASP A 111 9.54 3.71 8.74
C ASP A 111 8.27 4.49 8.35
N ILE A 112 7.51 4.02 7.35
CA ILE A 112 6.25 4.59 6.89
C ILE A 112 5.08 3.76 7.44
N SER A 113 5.06 2.47 7.12
CA SER A 113 4.11 1.49 7.65
C SER A 113 4.87 0.51 8.54
N GLY A 114 5.19 0.97 9.75
CA GLY A 114 6.03 0.23 10.68
C GLY A 114 5.46 -1.12 11.12
N LEU A 115 6.32 -1.93 11.73
CA LEU A 115 5.99 -3.28 12.19
C LEU A 115 4.70 -3.32 13.02
N GLY A 116 3.83 -4.27 12.70
CA GLY A 116 2.54 -4.49 13.35
C GLY A 116 1.36 -3.74 12.73
N GLN A 117 1.58 -2.64 11.99
CA GLN A 117 0.46 -1.86 11.43
C GLN A 117 -0.32 -2.65 10.38
N THR A 118 0.37 -3.35 9.48
CA THR A 118 -0.29 -4.19 8.47
C THR A 118 -0.80 -5.47 9.12
N LYS A 119 -0.05 -6.04 10.07
CA LYS A 119 -0.44 -7.24 10.83
C LYS A 119 -1.76 -7.05 11.60
N ALA A 120 -2.05 -5.84 12.08
CA ALA A 120 -3.29 -5.53 12.80
C ALA A 120 -4.57 -5.85 11.99
N ALA A 121 -4.48 -5.95 10.66
CA ALA A 121 -5.59 -6.41 9.83
C ALA A 121 -6.12 -7.80 10.23
N HIS A 122 -5.27 -8.69 10.76
CA HIS A 122 -5.69 -10.01 11.23
C HIS A 122 -6.59 -9.95 12.47
N ASP A 123 -6.41 -8.94 13.32
CA ASP A 123 -7.24 -8.72 14.52
C ASP A 123 -8.59 -8.09 14.18
N LEU A 124 -8.67 -7.40 13.04
CA LEU A 124 -9.92 -6.84 12.52
C LEU A 124 -10.73 -7.89 11.75
N CYS A 125 -10.07 -8.70 10.92
CA CYS A 125 -10.70 -9.68 10.05
C CYS A 125 -10.95 -11.03 10.76
N VAL A 126 -11.56 -10.98 11.95
CA VAL A 126 -11.63 -12.09 12.92
C VAL A 126 -12.28 -13.37 12.42
N ASN A 127 -13.08 -13.32 11.36
CA ASN A 127 -13.81 -14.48 10.84
C ASN A 127 -13.15 -15.16 9.62
N ILE A 128 -11.96 -14.71 9.19
CA ILE A 128 -11.16 -15.44 8.21
C ILE A 128 -10.53 -16.66 8.92
N PRO A 129 -10.64 -17.90 8.42
CA PRO A 129 -9.98 -19.04 9.07
C PRO A 129 -8.45 -18.89 9.15
N ASP A 130 -7.82 -19.41 10.21
CA ASP A 130 -6.37 -19.27 10.42
C ASP A 130 -5.54 -19.89 9.28
N GLU A 131 -6.02 -20.98 8.68
CA GLU A 131 -5.39 -21.61 7.52
C GLU A 131 -5.40 -20.73 6.25
N MET A 132 -6.28 -19.72 6.22
CA MET A 132 -6.38 -18.72 5.14
C MET A 132 -5.67 -17.41 5.49
N ARG A 133 -4.98 -17.35 6.64
CA ARG A 133 -4.22 -16.19 7.08
C ARG A 133 -2.72 -16.45 6.98
N ALA A 134 -1.99 -15.44 6.55
CA ALA A 134 -0.54 -15.45 6.60
C ALA A 134 -0.01 -14.04 6.91
N HIS A 135 1.13 -14.00 7.60
CA HIS A 135 1.88 -12.78 7.84
C HIS A 135 3.35 -13.04 7.52
N HIS A 136 3.97 -12.14 6.76
CA HIS A 136 5.38 -12.21 6.41
C HIS A 136 6.06 -10.89 6.73
N MET A 137 7.01 -10.92 7.66
CA MET A 137 7.94 -9.80 7.89
C MET A 137 9.23 -10.09 7.13
N GLN A 138 9.56 -9.22 6.19
CA GLN A 138 10.78 -9.33 5.38
C GLN A 138 11.95 -8.65 6.10
N PRO A 139 13.02 -9.40 6.44
CA PRO A 139 14.18 -8.84 7.11
C PRO A 139 14.94 -7.88 6.21
N LYS A 140 15.54 -6.86 6.83
CA LYS A 140 16.47 -5.89 6.26
C LYS A 140 15.91 -5.11 5.07
N VAL A 141 14.59 -4.97 4.98
CA VAL A 141 13.87 -4.29 3.90
C VAL A 141 13.10 -3.11 4.51
N GLY A 142 13.22 -1.93 3.90
CA GLY A 142 12.39 -0.77 4.20
C GLY A 142 11.17 -0.68 3.29
N HIS A 143 10.38 0.39 3.41
CA HIS A 143 9.08 0.54 2.75
C HIS A 143 9.06 0.12 1.28
N TYR A 144 9.92 0.74 0.44
CA TYR A 144 9.92 0.48 -1.00
C TYR A 144 10.30 -0.97 -1.35
N GLY A 145 11.16 -1.59 -0.54
CA GLY A 145 11.66 -2.94 -0.82
C GLY A 145 10.63 -4.04 -0.56
N VAL A 146 9.47 -3.73 0.05
CA VAL A 146 8.38 -4.71 0.23
C VAL A 146 7.61 -4.97 -1.06
N PHE A 147 7.71 -4.08 -2.05
CA PHE A 147 7.01 -4.20 -3.35
C PHE A 147 7.89 -3.93 -4.58
N ASN A 148 9.16 -3.54 -4.41
CA ASN A 148 10.10 -3.31 -5.51
C ASN A 148 11.52 -3.83 -5.17
N GLY A 149 12.38 -3.96 -6.18
CA GLY A 149 13.76 -4.35 -6.04
C GLY A 149 14.02 -5.87 -6.11
N SER A 150 15.30 -6.24 -6.03
CA SER A 150 15.74 -7.63 -6.15
C SER A 150 15.19 -8.52 -5.04
N ARG A 151 15.11 -8.00 -3.80
CA ARG A 151 14.56 -8.75 -2.66
C ARG A 151 13.06 -9.01 -2.77
N PHE A 152 12.29 -8.04 -3.26
CA PHE A 152 10.88 -8.30 -3.56
C PHE A 152 10.75 -9.44 -4.57
N ARG A 153 11.49 -9.39 -5.68
CA ARG A 153 11.43 -10.41 -6.74
C ARG A 153 11.91 -11.79 -6.28
N ALA A 154 12.94 -11.85 -5.44
CA ALA A 154 13.54 -13.10 -4.98
C ALA A 154 12.78 -13.74 -3.81
N ASP A 155 12.24 -12.94 -2.89
CA ASP A 155 11.74 -13.44 -1.61
C ASP A 155 10.23 -13.23 -1.42
N ILE A 156 9.73 -12.01 -1.66
CA ILE A 156 8.35 -11.64 -1.33
C ILE A 156 7.37 -12.07 -2.42
N ALA A 157 7.68 -11.77 -3.69
CA ALA A 157 6.82 -12.09 -4.82
C ALA A 157 6.53 -13.60 -4.94
N PRO A 158 7.52 -14.52 -4.78
CA PRO A 158 7.24 -15.95 -4.74
C PRO A 158 6.29 -16.34 -3.61
N ARG A 159 6.43 -15.76 -2.41
CA ARG A 159 5.53 -16.02 -1.27
C ARG A 159 4.10 -15.57 -1.56
N ILE A 160 3.91 -14.41 -2.20
CA ILE A 160 2.60 -13.94 -2.64
C ILE A 160 1.98 -14.95 -3.62
N LEU A 161 2.76 -15.39 -4.62
CA LEU A 161 2.30 -16.37 -5.61
C LEU A 161 1.95 -17.72 -4.98
N ASP A 162 2.76 -18.21 -4.04
CA ASP A 162 2.51 -19.46 -3.34
C ASP A 162 1.29 -19.38 -2.41
N PHE A 163 1.09 -18.23 -1.75
CA PHE A 163 -0.10 -17.98 -0.94
C PHE A 163 -1.37 -17.99 -1.81
N ILE A 164 -1.34 -17.30 -2.96
CA ILE A 164 -2.44 -17.29 -3.92
C ILE A 164 -2.74 -18.72 -4.40
N ARG A 165 -1.71 -19.48 -4.80
CA ARG A 165 -1.87 -20.87 -5.29
C ARG A 165 -2.43 -21.80 -4.23
N SER A 166 -1.96 -21.68 -2.99
CA SER A 166 -2.42 -22.50 -1.86
C SER A 166 -3.89 -22.23 -1.53
N ASN A 167 -4.34 -20.98 -1.65
CA ASN A 167 -5.71 -20.58 -1.33
C ASN A 167 -6.68 -20.65 -2.52
N ALA A 168 -6.19 -20.73 -3.76
CA ALA A 168 -7.02 -20.84 -4.97
C ALA A 168 -7.93 -22.07 -4.99
N LYS A 169 -7.56 -23.15 -4.28
CA LYS A 169 -8.35 -24.39 -4.18
C LYS A 169 -9.47 -24.33 -3.13
N SER A 170 -9.44 -23.36 -2.23
CA SER A 170 -10.46 -23.16 -1.18
C SER A 170 -11.70 -22.40 -1.68
N ALA A 171 -11.64 -21.82 -2.89
CA ALA A 171 -12.77 -21.17 -3.54
C ALA A 171 -13.85 -22.21 -3.94
N ARG A 172 -14.89 -22.29 -3.11
CA ARG A 172 -16.08 -23.16 -3.24
C ARG A 172 -16.92 -22.87 -4.51
N PRO A 173 -17.90 -23.74 -4.85
CA PRO A 173 -18.37 -23.99 -6.22
C PRO A 173 -19.16 -22.82 -6.82
N ALA A 174 -19.31 -22.87 -8.15
CA ALA A 174 -20.02 -21.89 -8.98
C ALA A 174 -21.33 -21.38 -8.34
N PRO A 175 -21.65 -20.07 -8.47
CA PRO A 175 -22.83 -19.49 -7.87
C PRO A 175 -24.09 -20.19 -8.38
N LYS A 176 -24.95 -20.67 -7.48
CA LYS A 176 -26.32 -21.13 -7.84
C LYS A 176 -27.04 -19.94 -8.46
N LYS A 177 -27.55 -20.11 -9.70
CA LYS A 177 -28.37 -19.11 -10.39
C LYS A 177 -29.48 -18.64 -9.44
N ARG A 178 -29.49 -17.36 -9.08
CA ARG A 178 -30.62 -16.75 -8.39
C ARG A 178 -31.86 -16.95 -9.26
N ALA A 179 -32.89 -17.60 -8.72
CA ALA A 179 -34.17 -17.70 -9.39
C ALA A 179 -34.69 -16.29 -9.65
N ALA A 180 -35.10 -16.02 -10.90
CA ALA A 180 -35.65 -14.73 -11.28
C ALA A 180 -36.87 -14.43 -10.42
N VAL A 181 -36.80 -13.35 -9.65
CA VAL A 181 -37.96 -12.78 -8.97
C VAL A 181 -38.90 -12.27 -10.06
N LYS A 182 -39.98 -13.00 -10.33
CA LYS A 182 -41.08 -12.51 -11.16
C LYS A 182 -41.68 -11.29 -10.45
N ARG A 183 -41.49 -10.10 -11.02
CA ARG A 183 -42.25 -8.92 -10.61
C ARG A 183 -43.68 -9.10 -11.12
N ALA A 184 -44.65 -9.00 -10.22
CA ALA A 184 -46.06 -8.83 -10.52
C ALA A 184 -46.35 -7.38 -10.91
#